data_AF-A0A9Y2JIN6-F1
#
_entry.id   AF-A0A9Y2JIN6-F1
#
_cell.length_a   1.000
_cell.length_b   1.000
_cell.length_c   1.000
_cell.angle_alpha   90.00
_cell.angle_beta   90.00
_cell.angle_gamma   90.00
#
_symmetry.space_group_name_H-M   'P 1'
#
loop_
_entity.id
_entity.type
_entity.pdbx_description
1 polymer ?
#
loop_
_entity_poly.entity_id
_entity_poly.type
_entity_poly.pdbx_seq_one_letter_code
_entity_poly.pdbx_strand_id
1 'polypeptide(L)'
;MNAHAPQLQRVPDFDDVAGKLAAGKWMAYPYETYGQLDRDEWNDQLVKHLEQRGVQAEVIDVRKKSVVIVVNAAALPTLDQVKGTVAAIEHVRSLGRL
;
A
#
# COMPACT_ATOMS: atom_id res chain seq x y z
N MET A 1 19.08 11.82 24.95
CA MET A 1 18.96 10.58 24.16
C MET A 1 17.61 10.62 23.47
N ASN A 2 17.58 11.02 22.20
CA ASN A 2 16.32 11.19 21.46
C ASN A 2 15.85 9.83 20.96
N ALA A 3 14.71 9.37 21.47
CA ALA A 3 14.00 8.23 20.92
C ALA A 3 13.60 8.55 19.48
N HIS A 4 14.14 7.80 18.51
CA HIS A 4 13.61 7.77 17.16
C HIS A 4 12.23 7.10 17.22
N ALA A 5 11.19 7.88 17.45
CA ALA A 5 9.83 7.44 17.18
C ALA A 5 9.79 7.02 15.68
N PRO A 6 9.25 5.84 15.34
CA PRO A 6 9.03 5.49 13.94
C PRO A 6 8.14 6.59 13.36
N GLN A 7 8.67 7.35 12.39
CA GLN A 7 7.89 8.35 11.70
C GLN A 7 6.74 7.59 11.04
N LEU A 8 5.51 7.80 11.52
CA LEU A 8 4.28 7.42 10.81
C LEU A 8 4.46 7.93 9.38
N GLN A 9 4.76 7.01 8.45
CA GLN A 9 4.95 7.36 7.04
C GLN A 9 3.66 8.05 6.61
N ARG A 10 3.74 9.35 6.31
CA ARG A 10 2.64 10.09 5.69
C ARG A 10 2.23 9.35 4.42
N VAL A 11 0.94 9.39 4.14
CA VAL A 11 0.37 8.91 2.88
C VAL A 11 1.26 9.33 1.71
N PRO A 12 1.76 8.39 0.88
CA PRO A 12 2.68 8.72 -0.20
C PRO A 12 2.00 9.56 -1.28
N ASP A 13 2.81 10.33 -2.00
CA ASP A 13 2.36 11.10 -3.15
C ASP A 13 1.88 10.17 -4.27
N PHE A 14 0.82 10.58 -4.98
CA PHE A 14 0.21 9.76 -6.03
C PHE A 14 1.18 9.41 -7.17
N ASP A 15 2.11 10.30 -7.52
CA ASP A 15 3.11 10.02 -8.56
C ASP A 15 4.12 8.96 -8.10
N ASP A 16 4.47 8.91 -6.82
CA ASP A 16 5.34 7.86 -6.25
C ASP A 16 4.63 6.49 -6.28
N VAL A 17 3.33 6.48 -5.97
CA VAL A 17 2.50 5.26 -6.07
C VAL A 17 2.40 4.78 -7.52
N ALA A 18 2.17 5.70 -8.47
CA ALA A 18 2.11 5.39 -9.89
C ALA A 18 3.41 4.76 -10.39
N GLY A 19 4.56 5.36 -10.05
CA GLY A 19 5.88 4.85 -10.43
C GLY A 19 6.15 3.44 -9.88
N LYS A 20 5.74 3.18 -8.63
CA LYS A 20 5.90 1.85 -8.01
C LYS A 20 4.99 0.80 -8.66
N LEU A 21 3.73 1.14 -8.93
CA LEU A 21 2.78 0.25 -9.59
C LEU A 21 3.16 -0.04 -11.05
N ALA A 22 3.68 0.96 -11.77
CA ALA A 22 4.22 0.79 -13.12
C ALA A 22 5.47 -0.11 -13.13
N ALA A 23 6.28 -0.07 -12.06
CA ALA A 23 7.42 -0.98 -11.86
C ALA A 23 7.01 -2.40 -11.40
N GLY A 24 5.72 -2.72 -11.38
CA GLY A 24 5.20 -4.02 -10.95
C GLY A 24 5.25 -4.25 -9.43
N LYS A 25 5.50 -3.20 -8.64
CA LYS A 25 5.39 -3.27 -7.17
C LYS A 25 3.95 -3.02 -6.77
N TRP A 26 3.55 -3.50 -5.61
CA TRP A 26 2.26 -3.20 -5.00
C TRP A 26 2.45 -2.55 -3.64
N MET A 27 1.43 -1.86 -3.18
CA MET A 27 1.48 -1.05 -1.98
C MET A 27 0.53 -1.57 -0.92
N ALA A 28 0.92 -1.44 0.35
CA ALA A 28 0.10 -1.76 1.49
C ALA A 28 0.11 -0.57 2.45
N TYR A 29 -1.08 -0.08 2.78
CA TYR A 29 -1.31 1.07 3.64
C TYR A 29 -2.08 0.62 4.88
N PRO A 30 -1.42 0.53 6.05
CA PRO A 30 -2.13 0.44 7.31
C PRO A 30 -3.13 1.59 7.44
N TYR A 31 -4.26 1.36 8.12
CA TYR A 31 -5.26 2.41 8.34
C TYR A 31 -4.67 3.65 9.04
N GLU A 32 -3.65 3.46 9.87
CA GLU A 32 -2.92 4.51 10.57
C GLU A 32 -2.19 5.47 9.62
N THR A 33 -1.79 5.00 8.43
CA THR A 33 -1.13 5.82 7.40
C THR A 33 -2.03 6.95 6.93
N TYR A 34 -3.34 6.74 6.89
CA TYR A 34 -4.32 7.73 6.48
C TYR A 34 -4.53 8.84 7.54
N GLY A 35 -4.22 8.57 8.81
CA GLY A 35 -4.40 9.52 9.89
C GLY A 35 -5.85 9.99 10.01
N GLN A 36 -6.11 11.28 9.74
CA GLN A 36 -7.44 11.89 9.76
C GLN A 36 -8.13 11.93 8.38
N LEU A 37 -7.47 11.44 7.33
CA LEU A 37 -8.03 11.45 5.98
C LEU A 37 -9.16 10.42 5.85
N ASP A 38 -10.16 10.75 5.06
CA ASP A 38 -11.16 9.78 4.63
C ASP A 38 -10.48 8.77 3.67
N ARG A 39 -10.46 7.50 4.07
CA ARG A 39 -9.72 6.47 3.35
C ARG A 39 -10.36 6.15 2.00
N ASP A 40 -11.68 6.08 1.98
CA ASP A 40 -12.44 5.75 0.77
C ASP A 40 -12.27 6.88 -0.25
N GLU A 41 -12.40 8.13 0.18
CA GLU A 41 -12.17 9.29 -0.68
C GLU A 41 -10.73 9.35 -1.20
N TRP A 42 -9.74 9.14 -0.33
CA TRP A 42 -8.33 9.16 -0.76
C TRP A 42 -8.03 8.03 -1.76
N ASN A 43 -8.55 6.83 -1.52
CA ASN A 43 -8.36 5.69 -2.43
C ASN A 43 -9.04 5.94 -3.79
N ASP A 44 -10.23 6.52 -3.82
CA ASP A 44 -10.91 6.89 -5.07
C ASP A 44 -10.10 7.93 -5.87
N GLN A 45 -9.55 8.95 -5.19
CA GLN A 45 -8.67 9.94 -5.84
C GLN A 45 -7.39 9.30 -6.37
N LEU A 46 -6.79 8.37 -5.62
CA LEU A 46 -5.62 7.63 -6.06
C LEU A 46 -5.93 6.83 -7.34
N VAL A 47 -7.02 6.06 -7.36
CA VAL A 47 -7.39 5.25 -8.53
C VAL A 47 -7.58 6.14 -9.75
N LYS A 48 -8.34 7.23 -9.63
CA LYS A 48 -8.54 8.18 -10.74
C LYS A 48 -7.22 8.77 -11.25
N HIS A 49 -6.31 9.13 -10.35
CA HIS A 49 -5.00 9.64 -10.73
C HIS A 49 -4.17 8.58 -11.48
N LEU A 50 -4.21 7.34 -11.01
CA LEU A 50 -3.49 6.22 -11.62
C LEU A 50 -4.05 5.89 -13.01
N GLU A 51 -5.38 5.91 -13.17
CA GLU A 51 -6.03 5.70 -14.48
C GLU A 51 -5.64 6.79 -15.49
N GLN A 52 -5.55 8.05 -15.08
CA GLN A 52 -5.06 9.15 -15.92
C GLN A 52 -3.61 8.94 -16.39
N ARG A 53 -2.83 8.16 -15.65
CA ARG A 53 -1.44 7.79 -15.97
C ARG A 53 -1.35 6.45 -16.71
N GLY A 54 -2.47 5.83 -17.06
CA GLY A 54 -2.51 4.53 -17.75
C GLY A 54 -2.22 3.33 -16.84
N VAL A 55 -2.24 3.52 -15.52
CA VAL A 55 -2.10 2.44 -14.53
C VAL A 55 -3.50 2.04 -14.07
N GLN A 56 -3.95 0.85 -14.45
CA GLN A 56 -5.21 0.31 -13.95
C GLN A 56 -4.98 -0.22 -12.53
N ALA A 57 -5.37 0.54 -11.51
CA ALA A 57 -5.16 0.17 -10.13
C ALA A 57 -6.40 -0.51 -9.53
N GLU A 58 -6.18 -1.54 -8.71
CA GLU A 58 -7.23 -2.14 -7.88
C GLU A 58 -6.89 -1.92 -6.41
N VAL A 59 -7.91 -1.52 -5.64
CA VAL A 59 -7.80 -1.25 -4.20
C VAL A 59 -8.52 -2.36 -3.45
N ILE A 60 -7.79 -3.07 -2.61
CA ILE A 60 -8.27 -4.21 -1.83
C ILE A 60 -8.22 -3.83 -0.36
N ASP A 61 -9.40 -3.59 0.22
CA ASP A 61 -9.55 -3.26 1.64
C ASP A 61 -9.65 -4.53 2.50
N VAL A 62 -8.58 -4.83 3.27
CA VAL A 62 -8.52 -6.00 4.15
C VAL A 62 -8.87 -5.59 5.58
N ARG A 63 -10.16 -5.34 5.83
CA ARG A 63 -10.70 -4.84 7.11
C ARG A 63 -10.21 -5.60 8.34
N LYS A 64 -10.18 -6.94 8.27
CA LYS A 64 -9.74 -7.80 9.38
C LYS A 64 -8.29 -7.56 9.82
N LYS A 65 -7.48 -6.93 8.95
CA LYS A 65 -6.07 -6.61 9.19
C LYS A 65 -5.81 -5.11 9.19
N SER A 66 -6.85 -4.28 9.08
CA SER A 66 -6.77 -2.81 9.05
C SER A 66 -5.74 -2.30 8.04
N VAL A 67 -5.74 -2.87 6.83
CA VAL A 67 -4.79 -2.55 5.77
C VAL A 67 -5.51 -2.46 4.43
N VAL A 68 -5.13 -1.47 3.62
CA VAL A 68 -5.53 -1.33 2.23
C VAL A 68 -4.36 -1.74 1.36
N ILE A 69 -4.62 -2.56 0.34
CA ILE A 69 -3.62 -2.98 -0.62
C ILE A 69 -3.96 -2.35 -1.97
N VAL A 70 -2.97 -1.78 -2.64
CA VAL A 70 -3.12 -1.22 -3.99
C VAL A 70 -2.23 -2.00 -4.94
N VAL A 71 -2.83 -2.57 -5.98
CA VAL A 71 -2.15 -3.37 -7.00
C VAL A 71 -2.43 -2.81 -8.38
N ASN A 72 -1.56 -3.12 -9.35
CA ASN A 72 -1.83 -2.84 -10.75
C ASN A 72 -2.60 -4.03 -11.36
N ALA A 73 -3.87 -3.84 -11.72
CA ALA A 73 -4.74 -4.85 -12.31
C ALA A 73 -4.29 -5.30 -13.71
N ALA A 74 -3.56 -4.45 -14.45
CA ALA A 74 -2.96 -4.84 -15.73
C ALA A 74 -1.69 -5.69 -15.55
N ALA A 75 -1.13 -5.72 -14.34
CA ALA A 75 0.06 -6.48 -13.97
C ALA A 75 -0.17 -7.19 -12.62
N LEU A 76 -1.24 -8.00 -12.55
CA LEU A 76 -1.58 -8.75 -11.35
C LEU A 76 -0.36 -9.59 -10.89
N PRO A 77 0.05 -9.49 -9.62
CA PRO A 77 1.15 -10.27 -9.10
C PRO A 77 0.80 -11.76 -9.20
N THR A 78 1.79 -12.58 -9.56
CA THR A 78 1.58 -14.03 -9.55
C THR A 78 1.40 -14.54 -8.12
N LEU A 79 0.70 -15.67 -7.97
CA LEU A 79 0.45 -16.30 -6.67
C LEU A 79 1.74 -16.51 -5.84
N ASP A 80 2.86 -16.75 -6.53
CA ASP A 80 4.18 -16.92 -5.93
C ASP A 80 4.73 -15.63 -5.32
N GLN A 81 4.54 -14.48 -5.99
CA GLN A 81 4.92 -13.17 -5.46
C GLN A 81 4.08 -12.80 -4.24
N VAL A 82 2.78 -13.08 -4.27
CA VAL A 82 1.88 -12.83 -3.13
C VAL A 82 2.32 -13.65 -1.91
N LYS A 83 2.64 -14.93 -2.09
CA LYS A 83 3.14 -15.80 -1.00
C LYS A 83 4.47 -15.27 -0.42
N GLY A 84 5.40 -14.85 -1.27
CA GLY A 84 6.68 -14.29 -0.85
C GLY A 84 6.54 -13.04 0.02
N THR A 85 5.63 -12.13 -0.34
CA THR A 85 5.42 -10.91 0.45
C THR A 85 4.63 -11.16 1.73
N VAL A 86 3.64 -12.06 1.73
CA VAL A 86 2.94 -12.44 2.97
C VAL A 86 3.93 -13.03 3.97
N ALA A 87 4.81 -13.94 3.53
CA ALA A 87 5.86 -14.50 4.37
C ALA A 87 6.81 -13.41 4.91
N ALA A 88 7.19 -12.43 4.09
CA ALA A 88 8.01 -11.31 4.52
C ALA A 88 7.31 -10.42 5.57
N ILE A 89 6.02 -10.13 5.40
CA ILE A 89 5.23 -9.35 6.36
C ILE A 89 5.06 -10.09 7.69
N GLU A 90 4.76 -11.39 7.64
CA GLU A 90 4.67 -12.24 8.84
C GLU A 90 6.00 -12.31 9.58
N HIS A 91 7.11 -12.40 8.85
CA HIS A 91 8.45 -12.40 9.42
C HIS A 91 8.78 -11.08 10.13
N VAL A 92 8.47 -9.92 9.52
CA VAL A 92 8.68 -8.61 10.17
C VAL A 92 7.81 -8.45 11.43
N ARG A 93 6.57 -8.96 11.41
CA ARG A 93 5.69 -9.00 12.58
C ARG A 93 6.24 -9.89 13.69
N SER A 94 6.75 -11.07 13.33
CA SER A 94 7.36 -12.01 14.29
C SER A 94 8.63 -11.43 14.94
N LEU A 95 9.30 -10.49 14.27
CA LEU A 95 10.49 -9.81 14.79
C LEU A 95 10.17 -8.57 15.66
N GLY A 96 8.88 -8.28 15.92
CA GLY A 96 8.47 -7.19 16.81
C GLY A 96 8.84 -5.79 16.32
N ARG A 97 9.03 -5.62 15.00
CA ARG A 97 9.37 -4.33 14.37
C ARG A 97 8.17 -3.58 13.77
N LEU A 98 6.95 -4.03 14.07
CA LEU A 98 5.69 -3.36 13.75
C LEU A 98 4.94 -3.04 15.03
#